data_AF-A0A5B0QBZ6-F1
#
_entry.id   AF-A0A5B0QBZ6-F1
#
_cell.length_a   1.000
_cell.length_b   1.000
_cell.length_c   1.000
_cell.angle_alpha   90.00
_cell.angle_beta   90.00
_cell.angle_gamma   90.00
#
_symmetry.space_group_name_H-M   'P 1'
#
loop_
_entity.id
_entity.type
_entity.pdbx_description
1 polymer ?
#
loop_
_entity_poly.entity_id
_entity_poly.type
_entity_poly.pdbx_seq_one_letter_code
_entity_poly.pdbx_strand_id
1 'polypeptide(L)'
;MSEKDIGYKNEKAREESQDFEKCRCSNCMPMEADTFIQNMKRMNIDNIDRMITTDLNVYIAGALVSKPKTPKPRIQRTSTKRAMANPEDLREYKRQMREAVEELHLRDHGENSFFTSSELFQDAKIELIAHNADHLVNVKQLGVLIGGEMVAGQLDCLMELTKKFQLRIKPTPIPKKTAAAIRAEAATSAINNRIAKPTGPVKSALWRSGRKSQD
;
A
#
# COMPACT_ATOMS: atom_id res chain seq x y z
N MET A 1 -1.99 12.21 37.51
CA MET A 1 -2.33 12.61 38.89
C MET A 1 -1.43 13.76 39.28
N SER A 2 -1.94 14.76 40.00
CA SER A 2 -1.17 15.96 40.40
C SER A 2 -0.39 15.69 41.69
N GLU A 3 0.78 16.30 41.89
CA GLU A 3 1.51 16.22 43.18
C GLU A 3 0.71 16.77 44.37
N LYS A 4 -0.30 17.60 44.07
CA LYS A 4 -1.22 18.18 45.06
C LYS A 4 -2.38 17.25 45.40
N ASP A 5 -2.54 16.15 44.67
CA ASP A 5 -3.59 15.16 44.90
C ASP A 5 -3.34 14.41 46.22
N ILE A 6 -4.39 14.25 47.01
CA ILE A 6 -4.36 13.56 48.29
C ILE A 6 -4.06 12.07 48.07
N GLY A 7 -4.60 11.47 47.00
CA GLY A 7 -4.35 10.07 46.66
C GLY A 7 -2.87 9.79 46.40
N TYR A 8 -2.20 10.69 45.66
CA TYR A 8 -0.76 10.59 45.38
C TYR A 8 0.10 10.68 46.64
N LYS A 9 -0.24 11.59 47.57
CA LYS A 9 0.49 11.72 48.84
C LYS A 9 0.34 10.49 49.73
N ASN A 10 -0.87 9.93 49.78
CA ASN A 10 -1.15 8.73 50.57
C ASN A 10 -0.39 7.52 50.03
N GLU A 11 -0.34 7.36 48.70
CA GLU A 11 0.40 6.25 48.09
C GLU A 11 1.90 6.40 48.31
N LYS A 12 2.45 7.61 48.16
CA LYS A 12 3.87 7.87 48.45
C LYS A 12 4.24 7.57 49.90
N ALA A 13 3.40 7.98 50.86
CA ALA A 13 3.62 7.69 52.27
C ALA A 13 3.54 6.17 52.56
N ARG A 14 2.65 5.45 51.87
CA ARG A 14 2.56 3.98 51.97
C ARG A 14 3.83 3.32 51.46
N GLU A 15 4.30 3.70 50.28
CA GLU A 15 5.53 3.16 49.67
C GLU A 15 6.75 3.39 50.60
N GLU A 16 6.90 4.59 51.16
CA GLU A 16 7.96 4.91 52.13
C GLU A 16 7.85 4.09 53.42
N SER A 17 6.63 3.85 53.93
CA SER A 17 6.40 3.06 55.14
C SER A 17 6.67 1.56 54.96
N GLN A 18 6.59 1.06 53.73
CA GLN A 18 6.79 -0.34 53.39
C GLN A 18 8.16 -0.60 52.76
N ASP A 19 9.06 0.40 52.79
CA ASP A 19 10.42 0.33 52.25
C ASP A 19 10.47 -0.09 50.77
N PHE A 20 9.53 0.41 49.98
CA PHE A 20 9.52 0.21 48.53
C PHE A 20 10.68 0.99 47.88
N GLU A 21 11.16 0.50 46.74
CA GLU A 21 12.13 1.23 45.93
C GLU A 21 11.58 2.61 45.52
N LYS A 22 12.46 3.61 45.44
CA LYS A 22 12.08 4.97 45.08
C LYS A 22 11.38 4.99 43.72
N CYS A 23 10.16 5.48 43.70
CA CYS A 23 9.38 5.64 42.49
C CYS A 23 10.10 6.55 41.48
N ARG A 24 10.20 6.09 40.22
CA ARG A 24 10.86 6.81 39.10
C ARG A 24 9.89 7.29 38.03
N CYS A 25 8.61 7.42 38.37
CA CYS A 25 7.62 7.95 37.43
C CYS A 25 7.86 9.44 37.15
N SER A 26 7.18 9.97 36.14
CA SER A 26 7.29 11.38 35.73
C SER A 26 6.91 12.39 36.81
N ASN A 27 6.14 11.99 37.82
CA ASN A 27 5.79 12.86 38.95
C ASN A 27 6.84 12.84 40.06
N CYS A 28 7.60 11.74 40.20
CA CYS A 28 8.61 11.60 41.24
C CYS A 28 10.00 12.04 40.76
N MET A 29 10.28 11.89 39.46
CA MET A 29 11.57 12.19 38.80
C MET A 29 11.31 12.92 37.46
N PRO A 30 10.88 14.19 37.49
CA PRO A 30 10.43 14.89 36.29
C PRO A 30 11.56 15.17 35.28
N MET A 31 12.77 15.47 35.74
CA MET A 31 13.91 15.75 34.85
C MET A 31 14.36 14.50 34.09
N GLU A 32 14.36 13.36 34.77
CA GLU A 32 14.73 12.07 34.22
C GLU A 32 13.65 11.60 33.24
N ALA A 33 12.37 11.82 33.55
CA ALA A 33 11.27 11.53 32.65
C ALA A 33 11.32 12.37 31.36
N ASP A 34 11.63 13.67 31.45
CA ASP A 34 11.83 14.51 30.28
C ASP A 34 13.01 14.02 29.43
N THR A 35 14.12 13.68 30.07
CA THR A 35 15.30 13.12 29.40
C THR A 35 14.99 11.78 28.74
N PHE A 36 14.17 10.95 29.38
CA PHE A 36 13.72 9.66 28.86
C PHE A 36 12.88 9.85 27.59
N ILE A 37 11.91 10.76 27.63
CA ILE A 37 11.05 11.10 26.48
C ILE A 37 11.89 11.61 25.30
N GLN A 38 12.86 12.50 25.55
CA GLN A 38 13.74 13.02 24.50
C GLN A 38 14.58 11.92 23.83
N ASN A 39 15.00 10.91 24.60
CA ASN A 39 15.80 9.80 24.11
C ASN A 39 14.98 8.58 23.66
N MET A 40 13.65 8.61 23.79
CA MET A 40 12.76 7.50 23.43
C MET A 40 12.88 7.08 21.97
N LYS A 41 13.21 8.02 21.08
CA LYS A 41 13.48 7.76 19.66
C LYS A 41 14.74 6.93 19.40
N ARG A 42 15.58 6.71 20.42
CA ARG A 42 16.82 5.93 20.38
C ARG A 42 16.71 4.60 21.15
N MET A 43 15.55 4.32 21.74
CA MET A 43 15.29 3.07 22.45
C MET A 43 15.01 1.92 21.49
N ASN A 44 15.47 0.73 21.87
CA ASN A 44 15.17 -0.56 21.23
C ASN A 44 14.95 -1.62 22.33
N ILE A 45 14.52 -2.82 21.91
CA ILE A 45 14.20 -3.92 22.83
C ILE A 45 15.41 -4.30 23.70
N ASP A 46 16.62 -4.18 23.15
CA ASP A 46 17.85 -4.59 23.85
C ASP A 46 18.36 -3.56 24.86
N ASN A 47 17.92 -2.29 24.77
CA ASN A 47 18.45 -1.18 25.57
C ASN A 47 17.41 -0.51 26.49
N ILE A 48 16.13 -0.86 26.36
CA ILE A 48 15.03 -0.22 27.08
C ILE A 48 15.16 -0.37 28.60
N ASP A 49 15.46 -1.57 29.09
CA ASP A 49 15.62 -1.83 30.53
C ASP A 49 16.75 -0.99 31.12
N ARG A 50 17.86 -0.87 30.39
CA ARG A 50 18.99 -0.03 30.80
C ARG A 50 18.64 1.45 30.77
N MET A 51 17.85 1.89 29.80
CA MET A 51 17.43 3.30 29.69
C MET A 51 16.37 3.71 30.73
N ILE A 52 15.57 2.78 31.23
CA ILE A 52 14.64 3.00 32.35
C ILE A 52 15.39 3.00 33.68
N THR A 53 16.39 2.12 33.84
CA THR A 53 17.09 1.89 35.11
C THR A 53 18.33 2.77 35.32
N THR A 54 18.94 3.33 34.28
CA THR A 54 20.13 4.18 34.43
C THR A 54 19.74 5.64 34.67
N ASP A 55 20.46 6.35 35.55
CA ASP A 55 20.38 7.81 35.61
C ASP A 55 20.83 8.41 34.27
N LEU A 56 19.89 8.96 33.52
CA LEU A 56 20.09 9.43 32.15
C LEU A 56 21.07 10.62 32.04
N ASN A 57 21.56 11.15 33.16
CA ASN A 57 22.67 12.11 33.23
C ASN A 57 23.95 11.60 32.56
N VAL A 58 24.15 10.27 32.46
CA VAL A 58 25.30 9.68 31.74
C VAL A 58 25.22 9.91 30.22
N TYR A 59 24.03 10.08 29.64
CA TYR A 59 23.85 10.30 28.20
C TYR A 59 24.08 11.76 27.77
N ILE A 60 24.33 12.68 28.72
CA ILE A 60 24.74 14.06 28.45
C ILE A 60 26.16 14.10 27.85
N ALA A 61 27.00 13.07 28.11
CA ALA A 61 28.34 12.95 27.56
C ALA A 61 28.36 12.19 26.22
N GLY A 62 27.93 12.84 25.14
CA GLY A 62 28.45 12.56 23.80
C GLY A 62 28.21 11.18 23.16
N ALA A 63 27.38 10.30 23.73
CA ALA A 63 27.10 9.01 23.13
C ALA A 63 26.14 9.16 21.93
N LEU A 64 26.72 9.27 20.72
CA LEU A 64 26.02 9.21 19.44
C LEU A 64 25.51 7.78 19.20
N VAL A 65 24.32 7.46 19.71
CA VAL A 65 23.60 6.25 19.27
C VAL A 65 22.99 6.53 17.90
N SER A 66 23.45 5.79 16.89
CA SER A 66 22.95 5.88 15.52
C SER A 66 21.44 5.76 15.47
N LYS A 67 20.75 6.77 14.90
CA LYS A 67 19.30 6.73 14.68
C LYS A 67 18.94 5.49 13.87
N PRO A 68 18.00 4.64 14.32
CA PRO A 68 17.46 3.59 13.48
C PRO A 68 16.89 4.22 12.22
N LYS A 69 17.27 3.70 11.04
CA LYS A 69 16.64 4.09 9.78
C LYS A 69 15.18 3.64 9.87
N THR A 70 14.26 4.57 10.04
CA THR A 70 12.83 4.25 9.92
C THR A 70 12.61 3.73 8.49
N PRO A 71 12.14 2.49 8.32
CA PRO A 71 11.76 2.02 7.00
C PRO A 71 10.66 2.95 6.50
N LYS A 72 10.91 3.61 5.37
CA LYS A 72 9.89 4.48 4.74
C LYS A 72 8.64 3.62 4.50
N PRO A 73 7.43 4.10 4.83
CA PRO A 73 6.21 3.38 4.50
C PRO A 73 6.23 3.11 2.99
N ARG A 74 6.27 1.83 2.62
CA ARG A 74 6.30 1.42 1.23
C ARG A 74 4.94 1.73 0.65
N ILE A 75 4.82 2.88 -0.02
CA ILE A 75 3.62 3.24 -0.76
C ILE A 75 3.35 2.10 -1.73
N GLN A 76 2.22 1.41 -1.55
CA GLN A 76 1.78 0.35 -2.43
C GLN A 76 1.59 0.97 -3.82
N ARG A 77 2.47 0.62 -4.76
CA ARG A 77 2.33 1.05 -6.15
C ARG A 77 1.13 0.30 -6.72
N THR A 78 0.07 1.03 -7.02
CA THR A 78 -0.99 0.53 -7.89
C THR A 78 -0.35 0.22 -9.24
N SER A 79 -0.28 -1.07 -9.57
CA SER A 79 0.21 -1.49 -10.88
C SER A 79 -0.78 -0.98 -11.94
N THR A 80 -0.27 -0.56 -13.10
CA THR A 80 -1.10 -0.10 -14.23
C THR A 80 -1.52 -1.24 -15.15
N LYS A 81 -1.04 -2.46 -14.90
CA LYS A 81 -1.31 -3.65 -15.71
C LYS A 81 -2.44 -4.49 -15.11
N ARG A 82 -3.70 -4.18 -15.45
CA ARG A 82 -4.86 -4.98 -14.99
C ARG A 82 -4.63 -6.45 -15.29
N ALA A 83 -5.05 -7.32 -14.37
CA ALA A 83 -5.10 -8.76 -14.62
C ALA A 83 -5.85 -9.00 -15.94
N MET A 84 -5.26 -9.82 -16.81
CA MET A 84 -5.88 -10.17 -18.08
C MET A 84 -6.93 -11.25 -17.78
N ALA A 85 -8.12 -10.82 -17.39
CA ALA A 85 -9.25 -11.67 -17.04
C ALA A 85 -10.53 -11.11 -17.64
N ASN A 86 -11.49 -11.99 -17.93
CA ASN A 86 -12.85 -11.59 -18.25
C ASN A 86 -13.43 -10.80 -17.05
N PRO A 87 -14.13 -9.67 -17.27
CA PRO A 87 -14.80 -8.92 -16.21
C PRO A 87 -15.66 -9.78 -15.27
N GLU A 88 -16.35 -10.80 -15.78
CA GLU A 88 -17.20 -11.67 -14.95
C GLU A 88 -16.36 -12.57 -14.02
N ASP A 89 -15.30 -13.20 -14.53
CA ASP A 89 -14.38 -14.01 -13.71
C ASP A 89 -13.76 -13.16 -12.59
N LEU A 90 -13.40 -11.91 -12.91
CA LEU A 90 -12.83 -10.98 -11.95
C LEU A 90 -13.85 -10.57 -10.88
N ARG A 91 -15.11 -10.37 -11.27
CA ARG A 91 -16.21 -10.02 -10.37
C ARG A 91 -16.48 -11.18 -9.41
N GLU A 92 -16.57 -12.39 -9.93
CA GLU A 92 -16.79 -13.61 -9.14
C GLU A 92 -15.63 -13.87 -8.18
N TYR A 93 -14.40 -13.72 -8.65
CA TYR A 93 -13.22 -13.85 -7.80
C TYR A 93 -13.22 -12.86 -6.63
N LYS A 94 -13.55 -11.60 -6.88
CA LYS A 94 -13.67 -10.58 -5.82
C LYS A 94 -14.81 -10.87 -4.84
N ARG A 95 -15.92 -11.41 -5.32
CA ARG A 95 -17.04 -11.84 -4.48
C ARG A 95 -16.60 -12.96 -3.54
N GLN A 96 -15.96 -14.01 -4.06
CA GLN A 96 -15.44 -15.13 -3.26
C GLN A 96 -14.42 -14.67 -2.21
N MET A 97 -13.56 -13.69 -2.53
CA MET A 97 -12.64 -13.13 -1.55
C MET A 97 -13.36 -12.43 -0.39
N ARG A 98 -14.44 -11.69 -0.64
CA ARG A 98 -15.24 -11.05 0.43
C ARG A 98 -15.88 -12.09 1.32
N GLU A 99 -16.56 -13.06 0.73
CA GLU A 99 -17.28 -14.11 1.45
C GLU A 99 -16.34 -14.94 2.32
N ALA A 100 -15.18 -15.33 1.78
CA ALA A 100 -14.19 -16.07 2.54
C ALA A 100 -13.69 -15.30 3.77
N VAL A 101 -13.42 -13.99 3.62
CA VAL A 101 -12.94 -13.17 4.74
C VAL A 101 -14.04 -12.90 5.76
N GLU A 102 -15.27 -12.73 5.30
CA GLU A 102 -16.44 -12.57 6.16
C GLU A 102 -16.72 -13.84 6.98
N GLU A 103 -16.69 -15.02 6.34
CA GLU A 103 -16.85 -16.30 7.02
C GLU A 103 -15.76 -16.53 8.08
N LEU A 104 -14.50 -16.27 7.75
CA LEU A 104 -13.38 -16.36 8.70
C LEU A 104 -13.57 -15.39 9.88
N HIS A 105 -14.00 -14.16 9.58
CA HIS A 105 -14.22 -13.14 10.60
C HIS A 105 -15.36 -13.52 11.55
N LEU A 106 -16.49 -13.99 11.02
CA LEU A 106 -17.63 -14.45 11.82
C LEU A 106 -17.26 -15.66 12.67
N ARG A 107 -16.44 -16.59 12.14
CA ARG A 107 -15.97 -17.75 12.90
C ARG A 107 -15.07 -17.35 14.05
N ASP A 108 -14.14 -16.41 13.83
CA ASP A 108 -13.12 -16.06 14.82
C ASP A 108 -13.62 -15.04 15.86
N HIS A 109 -14.55 -14.15 15.50
CA HIS A 109 -15.01 -13.05 16.36
C HIS A 109 -16.51 -13.09 16.70
N GLY A 110 -17.32 -13.85 15.96
CA GLY A 110 -18.77 -13.90 16.14
C GLY A 110 -19.47 -12.56 15.83
N GLU A 111 -20.73 -12.45 16.27
CA GLU A 111 -21.58 -11.27 16.02
C GLU A 111 -21.20 -10.04 16.88
N ASN A 112 -20.36 -10.20 17.90
CA ASN A 112 -20.01 -9.15 18.86
C ASN A 112 -18.67 -8.46 18.54
N SER A 113 -18.20 -8.53 17.30
CA SER A 113 -16.97 -7.87 16.89
C SER A 113 -17.13 -6.34 16.89
N PHE A 114 -16.12 -5.62 17.37
CA PHE A 114 -16.06 -4.14 17.31
C PHE A 114 -15.89 -3.61 15.88
N PHE A 115 -15.40 -4.45 14.97
CA PHE A 115 -15.15 -4.11 13.58
C PHE A 115 -15.76 -5.17 12.68
N THR A 116 -16.27 -4.76 11.54
CA THR A 116 -16.77 -5.68 10.51
C THR A 116 -15.62 -6.22 9.64
N SER A 117 -15.88 -7.32 8.94
CA SER A 117 -14.93 -7.90 7.98
C SER A 117 -14.52 -6.90 6.89
N SER A 118 -15.44 -6.05 6.44
CA SER A 118 -15.19 -5.04 5.40
C SER A 118 -14.38 -3.84 5.90
N GLU A 119 -14.53 -3.46 7.17
CA GLU A 119 -13.70 -2.42 7.81
C GLU A 119 -12.26 -2.89 7.97
N LEU A 120 -12.08 -4.16 8.35
CA LEU A 120 -10.77 -4.78 8.52
C LEU A 120 -10.12 -5.05 7.16
N PHE A 121 -10.83 -5.69 6.23
CA PHE A 121 -10.39 -6.03 4.88
C PHE A 121 -11.16 -5.26 3.81
N GLN A 122 -10.73 -4.01 3.65
CA GLN A 122 -11.30 -3.06 2.71
C GLN A 122 -11.17 -3.52 1.25
N ASP A 123 -12.14 -3.13 0.42
CA ASP A 123 -12.19 -3.41 -1.01
C ASP A 123 -10.91 -2.99 -1.76
N ALA A 124 -10.19 -1.96 -1.29
CA ALA A 124 -8.90 -1.57 -1.86
C ALA A 124 -7.87 -2.72 -1.87
N LYS A 125 -7.86 -3.57 -0.84
CA LYS A 125 -6.98 -4.75 -0.77
C LYS A 125 -7.45 -5.85 -1.72
N ILE A 126 -8.76 -6.02 -1.86
CA ILE A 126 -9.38 -6.97 -2.79
C ILE A 126 -9.03 -6.60 -4.22
N GLU A 127 -9.17 -5.33 -4.58
CA GLU A 127 -8.75 -4.79 -5.88
C GLU A 127 -7.25 -4.99 -6.12
N LEU A 128 -6.42 -4.75 -5.11
CA LEU A 128 -4.98 -4.92 -5.21
C LEU A 128 -4.59 -6.38 -5.47
N ILE A 129 -5.22 -7.33 -4.78
CA ILE A 129 -5.00 -8.76 -5.02
C ILE A 129 -5.47 -9.13 -6.42
N ALA A 130 -6.69 -8.75 -6.79
CA ALA A 130 -7.27 -9.03 -8.09
C ALA A 130 -6.38 -8.51 -9.24
N HIS A 131 -5.78 -7.33 -9.06
CA HIS A 131 -4.87 -6.73 -10.01
C HIS A 131 -3.53 -7.48 -10.14
N ASN A 132 -3.05 -8.12 -9.07
CA ASN A 132 -1.77 -8.83 -9.05
C ASN A 132 -1.94 -10.36 -9.10
N ALA A 133 -3.17 -10.84 -9.27
CA ALA A 133 -3.52 -12.26 -9.13
C ALA A 133 -2.65 -13.17 -10.00
N ASP A 134 -2.34 -12.78 -11.25
CA ASP A 134 -1.51 -13.60 -12.15
C ASP A 134 -0.04 -13.70 -11.75
N HIS A 135 0.45 -12.81 -10.87
CA HIS A 135 1.85 -12.76 -10.43
C HIS A 135 2.06 -13.28 -9.01
N LEU A 136 0.99 -13.57 -8.28
CA LEU A 136 1.06 -14.07 -6.91
C LEU A 136 1.41 -15.57 -6.90
N VAL A 137 2.59 -15.91 -6.38
CA VAL A 137 3.08 -17.30 -6.37
C VAL A 137 2.87 -17.97 -5.01
N ASN A 138 2.99 -17.21 -3.91
CA ASN A 138 2.97 -17.78 -2.57
C ASN A 138 2.32 -16.85 -1.53
N VAL A 139 1.98 -17.43 -0.38
CA VAL A 139 1.36 -16.78 0.78
C VAL A 139 2.19 -15.61 1.30
N LYS A 140 3.53 -15.73 1.30
CA LYS A 140 4.42 -14.64 1.74
C LYS A 140 4.31 -13.41 0.84
N GLN A 141 4.23 -13.60 -0.48
CA GLN A 141 4.03 -12.49 -1.42
C GLN A 141 2.69 -11.81 -1.22
N LEU A 142 1.63 -12.59 -0.98
CA LEU A 142 0.32 -12.05 -0.65
C LEU A 142 0.35 -11.25 0.65
N GLY A 143 0.95 -11.80 1.72
CA GLY A 143 1.11 -11.10 2.99
C GLY A 143 1.85 -9.78 2.82
N VAL A 144 2.96 -9.76 2.06
CA VAL A 144 3.68 -8.52 1.73
C VAL A 144 2.81 -7.55 0.93
N LEU A 145 1.96 -8.05 0.02
CA LEU A 145 1.10 -7.23 -0.83
C LEU A 145 0.03 -6.48 -0.01
N ILE A 146 -0.62 -7.16 0.94
CA ILE A 146 -1.74 -6.58 1.70
C ILE A 146 -1.38 -6.06 3.10
N GLY A 147 -0.13 -6.24 3.52
CA GLY A 147 0.39 -5.73 4.80
C GLY A 147 0.28 -6.70 5.97
N GLY A 148 0.24 -8.00 5.70
CA GLY A 148 0.13 -9.06 6.70
C GLY A 148 -1.28 -9.68 6.78
N GLU A 149 -1.40 -10.67 7.65
CA GLU A 149 -2.66 -11.31 7.97
C GLU A 149 -3.47 -10.45 8.95
N MET A 150 -4.78 -10.36 8.73
CA MET A 150 -5.67 -9.58 9.61
C MET A 150 -6.74 -10.42 10.28
N VAL A 151 -7.18 -11.49 9.61
CA VAL A 151 -8.05 -12.53 10.16
C VAL A 151 -7.29 -13.84 10.04
N ALA A 152 -7.31 -14.68 11.07
CA ALA A 152 -6.48 -15.88 11.09
C ALA A 152 -6.88 -16.85 9.96
N GLY A 153 -5.89 -17.31 9.20
CA GLY A 153 -6.09 -18.18 8.04
C GLY A 153 -6.55 -17.46 6.77
N GLN A 154 -6.70 -16.14 6.81
CA GLN A 154 -7.08 -15.34 5.63
C GLN A 154 -6.09 -15.51 4.49
N LEU A 155 -4.78 -15.48 4.78
CA LEU A 155 -3.78 -15.49 3.71
C LEU A 155 -3.78 -16.82 2.95
N ASP A 156 -3.98 -17.93 3.65
CA ASP A 156 -4.03 -19.25 3.04
C ASP A 156 -5.29 -19.41 2.18
N CYS A 157 -6.45 -19.01 2.71
CA CYS A 157 -7.72 -19.05 1.99
C CYS A 157 -7.69 -18.19 0.71
N LEU A 158 -7.22 -16.94 0.83
CA LEU A 158 -7.08 -16.04 -0.31
C LEU A 158 -6.07 -16.56 -1.34
N MET A 159 -4.98 -17.21 -0.93
CA MET A 159 -4.05 -17.83 -1.88
C MET A 159 -4.64 -19.04 -2.58
N GLU A 160 -5.48 -19.82 -1.92
CA GLU A 160 -6.19 -20.92 -2.57
C GLU A 160 -7.15 -20.40 -3.65
N LEU A 161 -7.94 -19.36 -3.33
CA LEU A 161 -8.79 -18.68 -4.30
C LEU A 161 -7.98 -18.09 -5.45
N THR A 162 -6.82 -17.48 -5.14
CA THR A 162 -5.91 -16.94 -6.17
C THR A 162 -5.43 -18.03 -7.12
N LYS A 163 -5.02 -19.20 -6.60
CA LYS A 163 -4.59 -20.35 -7.41
C LYS A 163 -5.74 -20.86 -8.28
N LYS A 164 -6.94 -20.99 -7.74
CA LYS A 164 -8.15 -21.36 -8.52
C LYS A 164 -8.40 -20.36 -9.64
N PHE A 165 -8.31 -19.06 -9.35
CA PHE A 165 -8.45 -18.00 -10.35
C PHE A 165 -7.35 -18.02 -11.43
N GLN A 166 -6.13 -18.45 -11.10
CA GLN A 166 -5.04 -18.58 -12.06
C GLN A 166 -5.23 -19.72 -13.07
N LEU A 167 -6.05 -20.74 -12.73
CA LEU A 167 -6.38 -21.87 -13.60
C LEU A 167 -7.39 -21.51 -14.70
N ARG A 168 -7.94 -20.29 -14.67
CA ARG A 168 -8.87 -19.81 -15.71
C ARG A 168 -8.23 -19.82 -17.10
N ILE A 169 -9.07 -19.91 -18.14
CA ILE A 169 -8.63 -19.74 -19.52
C ILE A 169 -8.24 -18.27 -19.72
N LYS A 170 -6.95 -18.00 -19.90
CA LYS A 170 -6.47 -16.65 -20.13
C LYS A 170 -6.87 -16.22 -21.54
N PRO A 171 -7.60 -15.10 -21.73
CA PRO A 171 -7.86 -14.59 -23.06
C PRO A 171 -6.53 -14.31 -23.74
N THR A 172 -6.38 -14.80 -24.97
CA THR A 172 -5.17 -14.63 -25.76
C THR A 172 -4.86 -13.14 -25.83
N PRO A 173 -3.62 -12.70 -25.51
CA PRO A 173 -3.25 -11.30 -25.68
C PRO A 173 -3.47 -10.91 -27.13
N ILE A 174 -4.46 -10.06 -27.40
CA ILE A 174 -4.56 -9.42 -28.71
C ILE A 174 -3.28 -8.60 -28.83
N PRO A 175 -2.38 -8.92 -29.78
CA PRO A 175 -1.13 -8.18 -29.91
C PRO A 175 -1.48 -6.72 -30.14
N LYS A 176 -1.07 -5.85 -29.22
CA LYS A 176 -1.22 -4.41 -29.40
C LYS A 176 -0.45 -4.05 -30.67
N LYS A 177 -1.14 -3.74 -31.77
CA LYS A 177 -0.50 -3.18 -32.96
C LYS A 177 0.31 -1.98 -32.50
N THR A 178 1.63 -2.05 -32.67
CA THR A 178 2.51 -0.95 -32.28
C THR A 178 2.13 0.29 -33.07
N ALA A 179 2.41 1.48 -32.53
CA ALA A 179 2.17 2.73 -33.27
C ALA A 179 2.88 2.73 -34.64
N ALA A 180 3.97 1.96 -34.79
CA ALA A 180 4.63 1.71 -36.06
C ALA A 180 3.79 0.84 -37.01
N ALA A 181 3.21 -0.26 -36.52
CA ALA A 181 2.32 -1.12 -37.31
C ALA A 181 1.04 -0.39 -37.76
N ILE A 182 0.45 0.44 -36.90
CA ILE A 182 -0.73 1.27 -37.23
C ILE A 182 -0.37 2.28 -38.34
N ARG A 183 0.80 2.93 -38.25
CA ARG A 183 1.28 3.86 -39.27
C ARG A 183 1.60 3.16 -40.59
N ALA A 184 2.19 1.97 -40.55
CA ALA A 184 2.48 1.17 -41.74
C ALA A 184 1.20 0.72 -42.45
N GLU A 185 0.16 0.32 -41.71
CA GLU A 185 -1.15 0.00 -42.26
C GLU A 185 -1.81 1.23 -42.90
N ALA A 186 -1.81 2.39 -42.20
CA ALA A 186 -2.36 3.63 -42.75
C ALA A 186 -1.65 4.09 -44.03
N ALA A 187 -0.33 3.95 -44.09
CA ALA A 187 0.45 4.26 -45.29
C ALA A 187 0.10 3.30 -46.46
N THR A 188 -0.01 2.01 -46.18
CA THR A 188 -0.40 0.98 -47.17
C THR A 188 -1.81 1.23 -47.70
N SER A 189 -2.77 1.56 -46.83
CA SER A 189 -4.14 1.91 -47.24
C SER A 189 -4.19 3.19 -48.08
N ALA A 190 -3.37 4.21 -47.75
CA ALA A 190 -3.31 5.44 -48.52
C ALA A 190 -2.73 5.23 -49.93
N ILE A 191 -1.74 4.34 -50.07
CA ILE A 191 -1.16 3.96 -51.37
C ILE A 191 -2.21 3.20 -52.20
N ASN A 192 -2.88 2.21 -51.62
CA ASN A 192 -3.90 1.43 -52.34
C ASN A 192 -5.08 2.31 -52.79
N ASN A 193 -5.51 3.27 -51.97
CA ASN A 193 -6.56 4.23 -52.35
C ASN A 193 -6.15 5.19 -53.46
N ARG A 194 -4.85 5.52 -53.58
CA ARG A 194 -4.33 6.32 -54.70
C ARG A 194 -4.27 5.52 -55.99
N ILE A 195 -3.92 4.24 -55.92
CA ILE A 195 -3.88 3.33 -57.07
C ILE A 195 -5.30 3.01 -57.56
N ALA A 196 -6.26 2.88 -56.65
CA ALA A 196 -7.66 2.55 -56.98
C ALA A 196 -8.49 3.73 -57.51
N LYS A 197 -7.97 4.97 -57.48
CA LYS A 197 -8.68 6.15 -57.99
C LYS A 197 -8.32 6.32 -59.47
N PRO A 198 -9.25 6.14 -60.42
CA PRO A 198 -8.96 6.37 -61.83
C PRO A 198 -8.65 7.86 -62.02
N THR A 199 -7.56 8.15 -62.73
CA THR A 199 -7.19 9.51 -63.15
C THR A 199 -8.29 10.08 -64.05
N GLY A 200 -9.21 10.83 -63.46
CA GLY A 200 -10.09 11.73 -64.20
C GLY A 200 -9.30 12.87 -64.86
N PRO A 201 -9.83 13.51 -65.92
CA PRO A 201 -9.03 14.29 -66.86
C PRO A 201 -8.41 15.53 -66.20
N VAL A 202 -7.11 15.72 -66.46
CA VAL A 202 -6.35 16.90 -66.05
C VAL A 202 -6.89 18.11 -66.80
N LYS A 203 -7.60 19.01 -66.11
CA LYS A 203 -7.90 20.34 -66.64
C LYS A 203 -6.63 21.21 -66.51
N SER A 204 -5.98 21.48 -67.63
CA SER A 204 -4.88 22.44 -67.74
C SER A 204 -5.41 23.85 -67.44
N ALA A 205 -5.06 24.40 -66.28
CA ALA A 205 -5.36 25.80 -65.94
C ALA A 205 -4.37 26.72 -66.67
N LEU A 206 -4.93 27.56 -67.54
CA LEU A 206 -4.25 28.58 -68.34
C LEU A 206 -3.66 29.66 -67.42
N TRP A 207 -2.36 29.94 -67.52
CA TRP A 207 -1.69 31.04 -66.84
C TRP A 207 -2.25 32.39 -67.31
N ARG A 208 -2.76 33.22 -66.39
CA ARG A 208 -2.96 34.66 -66.62
C ARG A 208 -1.94 35.46 -65.82
N SER A 209 -0.99 36.03 -66.52
CA SER A 209 -0.03 37.02 -66.01
C SER A 209 -0.74 38.36 -65.76
N GLY A 210 -0.93 38.73 -64.49
CA GLY A 210 -1.31 40.08 -64.09
C GLY A 210 -0.08 40.98 -64.01
N ARG A 211 0.08 41.88 -64.99
CA ARG A 211 1.13 42.91 -65.06
C ARG A 211 0.71 44.11 -64.19
N LYS A 212 1.60 44.54 -63.30
CA LYS A 212 1.50 45.80 -62.54
C LYS A 212 1.49 47.01 -63.48
N SER A 213 0.73 48.05 -63.15
CA SER A 213 1.19 49.44 -63.30
C SER A 213 0.59 50.31 -62.21
N GLN A 214 1.48 51.03 -61.54
CA GLN A 214 1.18 52.25 -60.80
C GLN A 214 0.93 53.36 -61.82
N ASP A 215 -0.08 54.19 -61.57
CA ASP A 215 0.02 55.66 -61.44
C ASP A 215 -1.30 56.18 -60.84
#